data_AF-A0A5C7X431-F1
#
_entry.id   AF-A0A5C7X431-F1
#
_cell.length_a   1.000
_cell.length_b   1.000
_cell.length_c   1.000
_cell.angle_alpha   90.00
_cell.angle_beta   90.00
_cell.angle_gamma   90.00
#
_symmetry.space_group_name_H-M   'P 1'
#
loop_
_entity.id
_entity.type
_entity.pdbx_description
1 polymer ?
#
loop_
_entity_poly.entity_id
_entity_poly.type
_entity_poly.pdbx_seq_one_letter_code
_entity_poly.pdbx_strand_id
1 'polypeptide(L)'
;MSPPNFRNRSPKEILNDSNFYESSGRVFKALSWLDIAVKTKTVSALEYAALEVRLAIEQLVFEELIVGVGTTLDRKDYKKCKGDVVKLTKVINRLIPKYEMLVDFSKAMMPPNFPITKWDNKKLNSHHGRVSQYLHWSGGLDVTIHSEKWFQRGVDLVTEVANYMWNGLTTGNTAVMNLEKLEPEILELWELFSTGEISLETAVLRAEILEPLLMARINNR
;
A
#
# COMPACT_ATOMS: atom_id res chain seq x y z
N MET A 1 14.64 13.41 -0.83
CA MET A 1 14.87 13.24 -2.29
C MET A 1 13.56 13.61 -2.97
N SER A 2 13.57 14.48 -3.99
CA SER A 2 12.32 14.86 -4.67
C SER A 2 11.77 13.68 -5.46
N PRO A 3 10.44 13.43 -5.46
CA PRO A 3 9.86 12.35 -6.24
C PRO A 3 10.18 12.51 -7.73
N PRO A 4 10.36 11.41 -8.49
CA PRO A 4 10.63 11.48 -9.91
C PRO A 4 9.45 12.10 -10.68
N ASN A 5 9.74 12.79 -11.77
CA ASN A 5 8.72 13.41 -12.61
C ASN A 5 8.08 12.38 -13.56
N PHE A 6 6.77 12.21 -13.47
CA PHE A 6 5.97 11.31 -14.33
C PHE A 6 5.34 12.01 -15.55
N ARG A 7 5.48 13.34 -15.67
CA ARG A 7 4.89 14.12 -16.78
C ARG A 7 5.75 14.08 -18.04
N ASN A 8 5.10 14.23 -19.20
CA ASN A 8 5.72 14.35 -20.52
C ASN A 8 6.60 13.14 -20.92
N ARG A 9 6.30 11.95 -20.38
CA ARG A 9 7.02 10.73 -20.74
C ARG A 9 6.41 10.10 -22.00
N SER A 10 7.26 9.52 -22.85
CA SER A 10 6.85 8.71 -23.98
C SER A 10 6.52 7.27 -23.56
N PRO A 11 5.70 6.53 -24.32
CA PRO A 11 5.45 5.10 -24.08
C PRO A 11 6.74 4.29 -23.92
N LYS A 12 7.76 4.56 -24.74
CA LYS A 12 9.04 3.85 -24.70
C LYS A 12 9.80 4.11 -23.39
N GLU A 13 9.74 5.34 -22.86
CA GLU A 13 10.35 5.70 -21.58
C GLU A 13 9.59 5.12 -20.38
N ILE A 14 8.26 4.95 -20.49
CA ILE A 14 7.46 4.31 -19.43
C ILE A 14 7.76 2.82 -19.35
N LEU A 15 7.88 2.15 -20.50
CA LEU A 15 8.11 0.71 -20.59
C LEU A 15 9.54 0.31 -20.23
N ASN A 16 10.54 1.09 -20.63
CA ASN A 16 11.96 0.76 -20.45
C ASN A 16 12.55 1.28 -19.14
N ASP A 17 11.81 2.07 -18.35
CA ASP A 17 12.26 2.43 -17.01
C ASP A 17 12.37 1.14 -16.18
N SER A 18 13.61 0.78 -15.88
CA SER A 18 14.01 -0.35 -15.02
C SER A 18 13.58 -0.19 -13.56
N ASN A 19 12.85 0.88 -13.27
CA ASN A 19 12.41 1.27 -11.95
C ASN A 19 11.27 0.37 -11.46
N PHE A 20 11.68 -0.52 -10.55
CA PHE A 20 10.97 -1.11 -9.42
C PHE A 20 9.65 -1.84 -9.74
N TYR A 21 9.70 -3.17 -9.67
CA TYR A 21 8.50 -4.04 -9.61
C TYR A 21 7.69 -3.87 -8.32
N GLU A 22 8.11 -2.95 -7.44
CA GLU A 22 7.45 -2.55 -6.21
C GLU A 22 6.25 -1.64 -6.49
N SER A 23 5.40 -1.47 -5.49
CA SER A 23 4.16 -0.70 -5.61
C SER A 23 4.38 0.75 -6.09
N SER A 24 5.46 1.41 -5.65
CA SER A 24 5.82 2.78 -6.04
C SER A 24 6.13 2.94 -7.54
N GLY A 25 6.90 2.01 -8.12
CA GLY A 25 7.21 2.01 -9.55
C GLY A 25 5.97 1.80 -10.41
N ARG A 26 5.05 0.95 -9.96
CA ARG A 26 3.74 0.74 -10.61
C ARG A 26 2.89 2.02 -10.62
N VAL A 27 2.77 2.70 -9.48
CA VAL A 27 2.01 3.97 -9.40
C VAL A 27 2.65 5.04 -10.27
N PHE A 28 3.99 5.14 -10.29
CA PHE A 28 4.69 6.07 -11.16
C PHE A 28 4.37 5.85 -12.66
N LYS A 29 4.37 4.59 -13.10
CA LYS A 29 3.98 4.21 -14.48
C LYS A 29 2.52 4.55 -14.75
N ALA A 30 1.62 4.28 -13.81
CA ALA A 30 0.21 4.65 -13.94
C ALA A 30 0.00 6.17 -14.14
N LEU A 31 0.66 7.00 -13.33
CA LEU A 31 0.60 8.47 -13.44
C LEU A 31 1.17 8.96 -14.79
N SER A 32 2.20 8.29 -15.29
CA SER A 32 2.77 8.60 -16.60
C SER A 32 1.82 8.24 -17.75
N TRP A 33 1.16 7.09 -17.67
CA TRP A 33 0.14 6.69 -18.63
C TRP A 33 -1.10 7.58 -18.60
N LEU A 34 -1.53 8.03 -17.41
CA LEU A 34 -2.60 9.02 -17.25
C LEU A 34 -2.28 10.33 -17.95
N ASP A 35 -1.03 10.82 -17.84
CA ASP A 35 -0.61 12.04 -18.51
C ASP A 35 -0.74 11.94 -20.04
N ILE A 36 -0.37 10.78 -20.61
CA ILE A 36 -0.59 10.49 -22.04
C ILE A 36 -2.08 10.43 -22.33
N ALA A 37 -2.85 9.65 -21.57
CA ALA A 37 -4.28 9.45 -21.79
C ALA A 37 -5.03 10.78 -21.87
N VAL A 38 -4.77 11.70 -20.93
CA VAL A 38 -5.39 13.03 -20.89
C VAL A 38 -5.00 13.87 -22.10
N LYS A 39 -3.72 13.87 -22.49
CA LYS A 39 -3.22 14.69 -23.61
C LYS A 39 -3.70 14.20 -24.97
N THR A 40 -3.75 12.89 -25.17
CA THR A 40 -4.04 12.27 -26.48
C THR A 40 -5.45 11.72 -26.59
N LYS A 41 -6.24 11.78 -25.51
CA LYS A 41 -7.58 11.16 -25.39
C LYS A 41 -7.58 9.67 -25.78
N THR A 42 -6.50 8.94 -25.48
CA THR A 42 -6.32 7.55 -25.91
C THR A 42 -6.82 6.57 -24.85
N VAL A 43 -7.82 5.76 -25.22
CA VAL A 43 -8.38 4.71 -24.33
C VAL A 43 -7.31 3.71 -23.90
N SER A 44 -6.45 3.24 -24.81
CA SER A 44 -5.40 2.28 -24.44
C SER A 44 -4.42 2.82 -23.40
N ALA A 45 -4.13 4.13 -23.41
CA ALA A 45 -3.30 4.74 -22.37
C ALA A 45 -4.02 4.75 -21.01
N LEU A 46 -5.35 4.97 -20.99
CA LEU A 46 -6.17 4.82 -19.79
C LEU A 46 -6.19 3.36 -19.30
N GLU A 47 -6.31 2.38 -20.19
CA GLU A 47 -6.27 0.95 -19.84
C GLU A 47 -4.91 0.55 -19.24
N TYR A 48 -3.80 1.01 -19.83
CA TYR A 48 -2.47 0.80 -19.25
C TYR A 48 -2.32 1.46 -17.88
N ALA A 49 -2.84 2.67 -17.70
CA ALA A 49 -2.85 3.33 -16.40
C ALA A 49 -3.65 2.53 -15.36
N ALA A 50 -4.86 2.08 -15.72
CA ALA A 50 -5.70 1.25 -14.87
C ALA A 50 -5.01 -0.06 -14.49
N LEU A 51 -4.29 -0.68 -15.44
CA LEU A 51 -3.55 -1.92 -15.21
C LEU A 51 -2.43 -1.71 -14.20
N GLU A 52 -1.64 -0.66 -14.38
CA GLU A 52 -0.54 -0.36 -13.46
C GLU A 52 -1.03 0.02 -12.07
N VAL A 53 -2.13 0.77 -11.92
CA VAL A 53 -2.76 1.03 -10.60
C VAL A 53 -3.23 -0.28 -9.96
N ARG A 54 -3.91 -1.14 -10.71
CA ARG A 54 -4.39 -2.42 -10.19
C ARG A 54 -3.22 -3.27 -9.68
N LEU A 55 -2.16 -3.39 -10.47
CA LEU A 55 -0.95 -4.11 -10.09
C LEU A 55 -0.23 -3.46 -8.90
N ALA A 56 -0.24 -2.12 -8.82
CA ALA A 56 0.29 -1.41 -7.67
C ALA A 56 -0.44 -1.80 -6.38
N ILE A 57 -1.77 -1.87 -6.40
CA ILE A 57 -2.56 -2.27 -5.22
C ILE A 57 -2.23 -3.70 -4.81
N GLU A 58 -2.21 -4.64 -5.77
CA GLU A 58 -1.86 -6.04 -5.51
C GLU A 58 -0.46 -6.16 -4.90
N GLN A 59 0.49 -5.40 -5.44
CA GLN A 59 1.88 -5.37 -4.97
C GLN A 59 2.01 -4.73 -3.59
N LEU A 60 1.29 -3.64 -3.31
CA LEU A 60 1.29 -2.96 -2.01
C LEU A 60 0.76 -3.87 -0.90
N VAL A 61 -0.38 -4.53 -1.13
CA VAL A 61 -0.95 -5.46 -0.14
C VAL A 61 -0.02 -6.66 0.06
N PHE A 62 0.69 -7.09 -0.98
CA PHE A 62 1.73 -8.10 -0.83
C PHE A 62 2.92 -7.59 0.01
N GLU A 63 3.36 -6.36 -0.20
CA GLU A 63 4.42 -5.73 0.61
C GLU A 63 3.99 -5.64 2.09
N GLU A 64 2.76 -5.23 2.39
CA GLU A 64 2.21 -5.22 3.75
C GLU A 64 2.26 -6.61 4.41
N LEU A 65 1.90 -7.65 3.64
CA LEU A 65 1.97 -9.04 4.10
C LEU A 65 3.41 -9.46 4.42
N ILE A 66 4.37 -9.17 3.53
CA ILE A 66 5.77 -9.52 3.73
C ILE A 66 6.36 -8.77 4.93
N VAL A 67 6.10 -7.47 5.06
CA VAL A 67 6.60 -6.67 6.18
C VAL A 67 6.02 -7.15 7.50
N GLY A 68 4.73 -7.48 7.54
CA GLY A 68 4.07 -7.89 8.78
C GLY A 68 4.33 -9.33 9.21
N VAL A 69 4.44 -10.27 8.25
CA VAL A 69 4.63 -11.70 8.54
C VAL A 69 6.12 -12.08 8.57
N GLY A 70 6.97 -11.31 7.88
CA GLY A 70 8.38 -11.66 7.71
C GLY A 70 8.55 -12.96 6.92
N THR A 71 9.42 -13.85 7.41
CA THR A 71 9.80 -15.09 6.71
C THR A 71 8.82 -16.26 6.90
N THR A 72 7.73 -16.08 7.65
CA THR A 72 6.80 -17.17 7.99
C THR A 72 5.71 -17.40 6.94
N LEU A 73 5.72 -16.65 5.82
CA LEU A 73 4.77 -16.86 4.72
C LEU A 73 5.07 -18.14 3.93
N ASP A 74 4.23 -19.17 4.09
CA ASP A 74 4.32 -20.38 3.26
C ASP A 74 4.06 -20.06 1.78
N ARG A 75 4.97 -20.51 0.91
CA ARG A 75 4.86 -20.41 -0.54
C ARG A 75 3.55 -21.00 -1.08
N LYS A 76 3.01 -22.04 -0.45
CA LYS A 76 1.71 -22.63 -0.87
C LYS A 76 0.55 -21.69 -0.61
N ASP A 77 0.55 -20.98 0.52
CA ASP A 77 -0.48 -20.01 0.85
C ASP A 77 -0.39 -18.78 -0.05
N TYR A 78 0.82 -18.30 -0.33
CA TYR A 78 1.03 -17.24 -1.32
C TYR A 78 0.48 -17.62 -2.71
N LYS A 79 0.78 -18.83 -3.20
CA LYS A 79 0.31 -19.29 -4.52
C LYS A 79 -1.22 -19.27 -4.65
N LYS A 80 -1.96 -19.48 -3.55
CA LYS A 80 -3.44 -19.48 -3.55
C LYS A 80 -4.04 -18.07 -3.61
N CYS A 81 -3.24 -17.03 -3.30
CA CYS A 81 -3.70 -15.65 -3.19
C CYS A 81 -3.18 -14.73 -4.30
N LYS A 82 -2.32 -15.24 -5.19
CA LYS A 82 -1.75 -14.46 -6.30
C LYS A 82 -2.85 -13.85 -7.18
N GLY A 83 -2.77 -12.54 -7.39
CA GLY A 83 -3.71 -11.78 -8.24
C GLY A 83 -5.09 -11.55 -7.62
N ASP A 84 -5.26 -11.84 -6.33
CA ASP A 84 -6.52 -11.70 -5.60
C ASP A 84 -6.28 -10.93 -4.29
N VAL A 85 -6.47 -9.61 -4.37
CA VAL A 85 -6.24 -8.68 -3.25
C VAL A 85 -7.13 -8.99 -2.03
N VAL A 86 -8.34 -9.52 -2.26
CA VAL A 86 -9.27 -9.92 -1.20
C VAL A 86 -8.72 -11.13 -0.45
N LYS A 87 -8.19 -12.12 -1.17
CA LYS A 87 -7.52 -13.27 -0.54
C LYS A 87 -6.25 -12.85 0.18
N LEU A 88 -5.44 -11.96 -0.39
CA LEU A 88 -4.25 -11.44 0.29
C LEU A 88 -4.61 -10.73 1.59
N THR A 89 -5.62 -9.85 1.57
CA THR A 89 -6.12 -9.16 2.77
C THR A 89 -6.61 -10.15 3.82
N LYS A 90 -7.28 -11.24 3.42
CA LYS A 90 -7.70 -12.31 4.35
C LYS A 90 -6.51 -13.03 4.97
N VAL A 91 -5.43 -13.25 4.22
CA VAL A 91 -4.20 -13.84 4.75
C VAL A 91 -3.54 -12.91 5.75
N ILE A 92 -3.45 -11.61 5.47
CA ILE A 92 -2.93 -10.61 6.42
C ILE A 92 -3.73 -10.68 7.73
N ASN A 93 -5.06 -10.60 7.66
CA ASN A 93 -5.90 -10.62 8.86
C ASN A 93 -5.83 -11.93 9.65
N ARG A 94 -5.52 -13.04 8.98
CA ARG A 94 -5.34 -14.36 9.62
C ARG A 94 -3.97 -14.48 10.30
N LEU A 95 -2.91 -14.03 9.64
CA LEU A 95 -1.54 -14.16 10.14
C LEU A 95 -1.18 -13.05 11.13
N ILE A 96 -1.80 -11.88 11.00
CA ILE A 96 -1.62 -10.72 11.86
C ILE A 96 -3.01 -10.19 12.25
N PRO A 97 -3.67 -10.84 13.22
CA PRO A 97 -4.91 -10.31 13.77
C PRO A 97 -4.70 -8.86 14.24
N LYS A 98 -5.68 -7.99 13.95
CA LYS A 98 -5.63 -6.55 14.31
C LYS A 98 -4.47 -5.79 13.63
N TYR A 99 -4.08 -6.17 12.42
CA TYR A 99 -3.02 -5.50 11.63
C TYR A 99 -3.12 -3.96 11.65
N GLU A 100 -4.31 -3.38 11.41
CA GLU A 100 -4.48 -1.92 11.43
C GLU A 100 -4.15 -1.29 12.79
N MET A 101 -4.48 -1.96 13.90
CA MET A 101 -4.11 -1.51 15.25
C MET A 101 -2.60 -1.66 15.46
N LEU A 102 -1.99 -2.71 14.92
CA LEU A 102 -0.55 -2.90 15.01
C LEU A 102 0.22 -1.82 14.24
N VAL A 103 -0.32 -1.35 13.11
CA VAL A 103 0.24 -0.19 12.39
C VAL A 103 0.13 1.08 13.23
N ASP A 104 -1.01 1.33 13.89
CA ASP A 104 -1.16 2.49 14.79
C ASP A 104 -0.18 2.43 15.96
N PHE A 105 -0.05 1.26 16.58
CA PHE A 105 0.92 1.02 17.66
C PHE A 105 2.35 1.23 17.18
N SER A 106 2.71 0.64 16.04
CA SER A 106 4.05 0.79 15.44
C SER A 106 4.36 2.26 15.13
N LYS A 107 3.38 3.00 14.61
CA LYS A 107 3.49 4.44 14.34
C LYS A 107 3.77 5.25 15.59
N ALA A 108 3.08 4.94 16.68
CA ALA A 108 3.20 5.66 17.93
C ALA A 108 4.52 5.37 18.66
N MET A 109 5.06 4.16 18.48
CA MET A 109 6.31 3.72 19.14
C MET A 109 7.59 4.07 18.35
N MET A 110 7.48 4.50 17.10
CA MET A 110 8.63 4.91 16.32
C MET A 110 9.10 6.32 16.70
N PRO A 111 10.40 6.65 16.47
CA PRO A 111 10.90 7.99 16.72
C PRO A 111 10.07 9.08 16.03
N PRO A 112 9.97 10.28 16.65
CA PRO A 112 9.32 11.42 16.03
C PRO A 112 9.88 11.66 14.62
N ASN A 113 8.99 11.81 13.64
CA ASN A 113 9.28 11.97 12.21
C ASN A 113 9.68 10.70 11.43
N PHE A 114 9.61 9.49 12.01
CA PHE A 114 9.67 8.29 11.18
C PHE A 114 8.34 8.09 10.45
N PRO A 115 8.28 8.29 9.12
CA PRO A 115 7.01 8.37 8.44
C PRO A 115 6.53 6.96 8.09
N ILE A 116 5.42 6.53 8.71
CA ILE A 116 4.73 5.29 8.35
C ILE A 116 3.36 5.63 7.80
N THR A 117 3.08 5.12 6.61
CA THR A 117 1.79 5.24 5.96
C THR A 117 0.87 4.12 6.47
N LYS A 118 -0.31 4.52 6.97
CA LYS A 118 -1.37 3.57 7.30
C LYS A 118 -2.28 3.45 6.09
N TRP A 119 -2.30 2.26 5.50
CA TRP A 119 -3.18 1.99 4.37
C TRP A 119 -4.54 1.49 4.86
N ASP A 120 -5.60 2.00 4.25
CA ASP A 120 -6.94 1.43 4.41
C ASP A 120 -7.12 0.30 3.41
N ASN A 121 -7.04 -0.94 3.90
CA ASN A 121 -7.13 -2.14 3.08
C ASN A 121 -8.53 -2.39 2.53
N LYS A 122 -9.58 -1.88 3.18
CA LYS A 122 -10.95 -1.93 2.62
C LYS A 122 -11.05 -0.99 1.42
N LYS A 123 -10.49 0.21 1.55
CA LYS A 123 -10.44 1.21 0.48
C LYS A 123 -9.59 0.71 -0.70
N LEU A 124 -8.41 0.14 -0.46
CA LEU A 124 -7.58 -0.47 -1.50
C LEU A 124 -8.31 -1.60 -2.24
N ASN A 125 -9.01 -2.49 -1.53
CA ASN A 125 -9.83 -3.53 -2.15
C ASN A 125 -10.96 -2.96 -3.02
N SER A 126 -11.65 -1.91 -2.54
CA SER A 126 -12.68 -1.23 -3.32
C SER A 126 -12.11 -0.59 -4.59
N HIS A 127 -10.96 0.09 -4.47
CA HIS A 127 -10.27 0.71 -5.59
C HIS A 127 -9.80 -0.33 -6.63
N HIS A 128 -9.26 -1.46 -6.18
CA HIS A 128 -8.86 -2.57 -7.07
C HIS A 128 -10.03 -3.04 -7.94
N GLY A 129 -11.20 -3.27 -7.34
CA GLY A 129 -12.40 -3.67 -8.06
C GLY A 129 -12.91 -2.60 -9.03
N ARG A 130 -12.96 -1.33 -8.59
CA ARG A 130 -13.42 -0.20 -9.42
C ARG A 130 -12.51 0.03 -10.63
N VAL A 131 -11.20 0.05 -10.43
CA VAL A 131 -10.22 0.26 -11.51
C VAL A 131 -10.22 -0.90 -12.50
N SER A 132 -10.46 -2.14 -12.03
CA SER A 132 -10.56 -3.32 -12.89
C SER A 132 -11.70 -3.26 -13.92
N GLN A 133 -12.72 -2.43 -13.69
CA GLN A 133 -13.80 -2.20 -14.67
C GLN A 133 -13.31 -1.54 -15.97
N TYR A 134 -12.16 -0.88 -15.93
CA TYR A 134 -11.51 -0.27 -17.10
C TYR A 134 -10.50 -1.21 -17.77
N LEU A 135 -10.38 -2.45 -17.29
CA LEU A 135 -9.56 -3.51 -17.90
C LEU A 135 -10.39 -4.60 -18.56
N HIS A 136 -11.69 -4.65 -18.23
CA HIS A 136 -12.60 -5.67 -18.69
C HIS A 136 -13.77 -5.02 -19.42
N TRP A 137 -13.90 -5.38 -20.69
CA TRP A 137 -14.97 -4.86 -21.52
C TRP A 137 -16.34 -5.29 -20.99
N SER A 138 -17.21 -4.32 -20.72
CA SER A 138 -18.56 -4.56 -20.20
C SER A 138 -19.55 -3.55 -20.79
N GLY A 139 -19.85 -3.65 -22.09
CA GLY A 139 -20.91 -2.84 -22.73
C GLY A 139 -20.76 -2.66 -24.24
N GLY A 140 -21.65 -1.88 -24.86
CA GLY A 140 -21.48 -1.42 -26.24
C GLY A 140 -20.33 -0.42 -26.38
N LEU A 141 -19.77 -0.28 -27.58
CA LEU A 141 -18.66 0.66 -27.84
C LEU A 141 -19.09 2.12 -27.57
N ASP A 142 -20.36 2.43 -27.85
CA ASP A 142 -21.01 3.73 -27.67
C ASP A 142 -21.13 4.17 -26.20
N VAL A 143 -21.21 3.21 -25.27
CA VAL A 143 -21.26 3.46 -23.82
C VAL A 143 -19.91 3.28 -23.13
N THR A 144 -18.90 2.79 -23.85
CA THR A 144 -17.53 2.53 -23.34
C THR A 144 -16.49 3.32 -24.12
N ILE A 145 -15.76 2.68 -25.04
CA ILE A 145 -14.53 3.23 -25.65
C ILE A 145 -14.78 4.44 -26.57
N HIS A 146 -15.99 4.60 -27.12
CA HIS A 146 -16.38 5.76 -27.91
C HIS A 146 -17.10 6.83 -27.06
N SER A 147 -17.33 6.57 -25.78
CA SER A 147 -18.00 7.49 -24.87
C SER A 147 -17.00 8.39 -24.16
N GLU A 148 -17.03 9.69 -24.45
CA GLU A 148 -16.19 10.68 -23.74
C GLU A 148 -16.51 10.70 -22.23
N LYS A 149 -17.78 10.46 -21.85
CA LYS A 149 -18.19 10.35 -20.45
C LYS A 149 -17.59 9.14 -19.75
N TRP A 150 -17.52 7.99 -20.43
CA TRP A 150 -16.86 6.81 -19.88
C TRP A 150 -15.36 7.07 -19.70
N PHE A 151 -14.71 7.64 -20.72
CA PHE A 151 -13.29 7.98 -20.67
C PHE A 151 -12.97 8.93 -19.52
N GLN A 152 -13.72 10.02 -19.37
CA GLN A 152 -13.49 11.00 -18.30
C GLN A 152 -13.67 10.38 -16.92
N ARG A 153 -14.72 9.58 -16.70
CA ARG A 153 -14.91 8.86 -15.43
C ARG A 153 -13.76 7.91 -15.12
N GLY A 154 -13.18 7.30 -16.14
CA GLY A 154 -12.00 6.45 -16.00
C GLY A 154 -10.77 7.24 -15.61
N VAL A 155 -10.51 8.35 -16.30
CA VAL A 155 -9.41 9.27 -15.95
C VAL A 155 -9.56 9.75 -14.50
N ASP A 156 -10.75 10.20 -14.10
CA ASP A 156 -11.01 10.71 -12.76
C ASP A 156 -10.77 9.63 -11.69
N LEU A 157 -11.33 8.43 -11.89
CA LEU A 157 -11.13 7.30 -10.99
C LEU A 157 -9.67 6.89 -10.87
N VAL A 158 -9.01 6.63 -12.01
CA VAL A 158 -7.63 6.12 -12.01
C VAL A 158 -6.68 7.16 -11.43
N THR A 159 -6.95 8.46 -11.66
CA THR A 159 -6.22 9.57 -11.04
C THR A 159 -6.44 9.64 -9.53
N GLU A 160 -7.68 9.53 -9.06
CA GLU A 160 -8.02 9.49 -7.62
C GLU A 160 -7.20 8.41 -6.91
N VAL A 161 -7.23 7.19 -7.45
CA VAL A 161 -6.55 6.04 -6.85
C VAL A 161 -5.03 6.15 -6.94
N ALA A 162 -4.49 6.52 -8.11
CA ALA A 162 -3.05 6.69 -8.28
C ALA A 162 -2.49 7.76 -7.35
N ASN A 163 -3.18 8.88 -7.16
CA ASN A 163 -2.75 9.94 -6.25
C ASN A 163 -2.85 9.52 -4.78
N TYR A 164 -3.89 8.78 -4.39
CA TYR A 164 -3.98 8.23 -3.04
C TYR A 164 -2.76 7.35 -2.72
N MET A 165 -2.40 6.45 -3.64
CA MET A 165 -1.23 5.60 -3.47
C MET A 165 0.08 6.39 -3.55
N TRP A 166 0.22 7.30 -4.51
CA TRP A 166 1.44 8.08 -4.69
C TRP A 166 1.77 8.92 -3.47
N ASN A 167 0.76 9.59 -2.90
CA ASN A 167 0.94 10.36 -1.68
C ASN A 167 1.43 9.44 -0.55
N GLY A 168 0.72 8.34 -0.28
CA GLY A 168 1.13 7.44 0.80
C GLY A 168 2.53 6.83 0.61
N LEU A 169 2.92 6.49 -0.62
CA LEU A 169 4.24 5.92 -0.95
C LEU A 169 5.38 6.94 -0.94
N THR A 170 5.07 8.23 -1.14
CA THR A 170 6.09 9.30 -1.15
C THR A 170 6.21 10.05 0.17
N THR A 171 5.18 9.96 1.03
CA THR A 171 5.19 10.61 2.34
C THR A 171 5.60 9.68 3.48
N GLY A 172 5.61 8.36 3.27
CA GLY A 172 5.97 7.41 4.31
C GLY A 172 6.20 5.98 3.82
N ASN A 173 6.68 5.15 4.73
CA ASN A 173 7.00 3.75 4.48
C ASN A 173 5.83 2.84 4.85
N THR A 174 5.74 1.68 4.20
CA THR A 174 4.96 0.54 4.70
C THR A 174 5.80 -0.16 5.75
N ALA A 175 5.44 -0.02 7.03
CA ALA A 175 6.19 -0.57 8.15
C ALA A 175 5.26 -1.00 9.29
N VAL A 176 5.61 -2.11 9.92
CA VAL A 176 4.95 -2.61 11.12
C VAL A 176 5.97 -3.34 11.99
N MET A 177 5.82 -3.28 13.31
CA MET A 177 6.68 -3.99 14.25
C MET A 177 6.54 -5.51 14.09
N ASN A 178 7.67 -6.21 14.13
CA ASN A 178 7.67 -7.67 14.20
C ASN A 178 7.53 -8.11 15.66
N LEU A 179 6.33 -8.58 16.01
CA LEU A 179 5.98 -8.97 17.38
C LEU A 179 6.89 -10.07 17.95
N GLU A 180 7.37 -11.00 17.13
CA GLU A 180 8.25 -12.11 17.59
C GLU A 180 9.66 -11.63 17.99
N LYS A 181 10.04 -10.43 17.55
CA LYS A 181 11.36 -9.84 17.82
C LYS A 181 11.31 -8.66 18.79
N LEU A 182 10.14 -8.33 19.32
CA LEU A 182 10.01 -7.28 20.31
C LEU A 182 10.63 -7.70 21.64
N GLU A 183 11.20 -6.73 22.35
CA GLU A 183 11.57 -6.93 23.75
C GLU A 183 10.29 -7.17 24.58
N PRO A 184 10.32 -8.06 25.59
CA PRO A 184 9.11 -8.54 26.28
C PRO A 184 8.22 -7.41 26.83
N GLU A 185 8.83 -6.34 27.30
CA GLU A 185 8.10 -5.21 27.88
C GLU A 185 7.28 -4.45 26.83
N ILE A 186 7.78 -4.33 25.60
CA ILE A 186 7.02 -3.71 24.50
C ILE A 186 5.93 -4.65 23.99
N LEU A 187 6.20 -5.96 24.00
CA LEU A 187 5.19 -6.96 23.65
C LEU A 187 4.00 -6.92 24.62
N GLU A 188 4.25 -6.81 25.93
CA GLU A 188 3.20 -6.66 26.94
C GLU A 188 2.34 -5.40 26.70
N LEU A 189 2.97 -4.27 26.36
CA LEU A 189 2.24 -3.05 26.01
C LEU A 189 1.36 -3.23 24.77
N TRP A 190 1.86 -3.95 23.76
CA TRP A 190 1.06 -4.31 22.59
C TRP A 190 -0.15 -5.17 22.98
N GLU A 191 0.04 -6.19 23.81
CA GLU A 191 -1.05 -7.07 24.25
C GLU A 191 -2.16 -6.28 24.95
N LEU A 192 -1.81 -5.47 25.97
CA LEU A 192 -2.73 -4.62 26.72
C LEU A 192 -3.46 -3.60 25.82
N PHE A 193 -2.74 -2.98 24.89
CA PHE A 193 -3.35 -2.05 23.94
C PHE A 193 -4.31 -2.78 23.00
N SER A 194 -3.90 -3.94 22.49
CA SER A 194 -4.69 -4.71 21.54
C SER A 194 -6.00 -5.22 22.16
N THR A 195 -6.03 -5.52 23.46
CA THR A 195 -7.23 -5.94 24.20
C THR A 195 -8.09 -4.76 24.66
N GLY A 196 -7.60 -3.53 24.54
CA GLY A 196 -8.29 -2.32 24.97
C GLY A 196 -8.18 -2.06 26.48
N GLU A 197 -7.28 -2.75 27.18
CA GLU A 197 -7.01 -2.53 28.60
C GLU A 197 -6.28 -1.20 28.85
N ILE A 198 -5.49 -0.74 27.87
CA ILE A 198 -4.85 0.57 27.87
C ILE A 198 -5.10 1.31 26.56
N SER A 199 -5.07 2.64 26.60
CA SER A 199 -5.10 3.47 25.39
C SER A 199 -3.74 3.50 24.69
N LEU A 200 -3.71 3.93 23.43
CA LEU A 200 -2.46 4.10 22.68
C LEU A 200 -1.54 5.11 23.36
N GLU A 201 -2.10 6.21 23.86
CA GLU A 201 -1.36 7.25 24.59
C GLU A 201 -0.75 6.71 25.87
N THR A 202 -1.48 5.84 26.57
CA THR A 202 -0.99 5.17 27.78
C THR A 202 0.15 4.21 27.46
N ALA A 203 0.05 3.47 26.35
CA ALA A 203 1.12 2.59 25.90
C ALA A 203 2.39 3.37 25.57
N VAL A 204 2.28 4.48 24.84
CA VAL A 204 3.43 5.36 24.51
C VAL A 204 4.11 5.88 25.77
N LEU A 205 3.34 6.43 26.72
CA LEU A 205 3.89 6.94 27.98
C LEU A 205 4.67 5.85 28.74
N ARG A 206 4.15 4.63 28.79
CA ARG A 206 4.84 3.50 29.44
C ARG A 206 6.09 3.09 28.67
N ALA A 207 6.08 3.13 27.34
CA ALA A 207 7.27 2.84 26.53
C ALA A 207 8.38 3.88 26.75
N GLU A 208 8.05 5.16 26.87
CA GLU A 208 9.01 6.24 27.21
C GLU A 208 9.67 6.00 28.57
N ILE A 209 8.91 5.53 29.57
CA ILE A 209 9.47 5.17 30.88
C ILE A 209 10.45 3.99 30.77
N LEU A 210 10.19 3.04 29.86
CA LEU A 210 11.03 1.86 29.63
C LEU A 210 12.26 2.15 28.77
N GLU A 211 12.27 3.24 28.00
CA GLU A 211 13.32 3.56 27.03
C GLU A 211 14.75 3.49 27.61
N PRO A 212 15.06 4.08 28.79
CA PRO A 212 16.41 4.02 29.34
C PRO A 212 16.91 2.58 29.60
N LEU A 213 16.02 1.71 30.07
CA LEU A 213 16.32 0.29 30.32
C LEU A 213 16.60 -0.45 29.01
N LEU A 214 15.76 -0.23 28.00
CA LEU A 214 15.89 -0.85 26.68
C LEU A 214 17.19 -0.40 25.99
N MET A 215 17.52 0.89 26.07
CA MET A 215 18.76 1.44 25.52
C MET A 215 20.01 0.89 26.23
N ALA A 216 19.97 0.72 27.55
CA ALA A 216 21.07 0.10 28.28
C ALA A 216 21.30 -1.35 27.87
N ARG A 217 20.22 -2.10 27.58
CA ARG A 217 20.30 -3.49 27.09
C ARG A 217 20.92 -3.58 25.70
N ILE A 218 20.61 -2.64 24.81
CA ILE A 218 21.20 -2.57 23.46
C ILE A 218 22.70 -2.26 23.55
N ASN A 219 23.10 -1.30 24.38
CA ASN A 219 24.50 -0.89 24.52
C ASN A 219 25.41 -1.93 25.19
N ASN A 220 24.82 -2.92 25.88
CA ASN A 220 25.53 -4.00 26.55
C ASN A 220 25.52 -5.33 25.76
N ARG A 221 24.92 -5.36 24.57
CA ARG A 221 24.99 -6.48 23.62
C ARG A 221 26.08 -6.23 22.59
#